data_AF-A0A2M9ZZG2-F1
#
_entry.id   AF-A0A2M9ZZG2-F1
#
_cell.length_a   1.000
_cell.length_b   1.000
_cell.length_c   1.000
_cell.angle_alpha   90.00
_cell.angle_beta   90.00
_cell.angle_gamma   90.00
#
_symmetry.space_group_name_H-M   'P 1'
#
loop_
_entity.id
_entity.type
_entity.pdbx_description
1 polymer ?
#
loop_
_entity_poly.entity_id
_entity_poly.type
_entity_poly.pdbx_seq_one_letter_code
_entity_poly.pdbx_strand_id
1 'polypeptide(L)'
;MAKKINEKHEWLQINEEGLTIFKDILSSLIAFHEMLHGKIQSSEENWIFKLRVVESDSPVIAIKRFGDYEYLVFAKIKDKYNSWIHIDGIQMERLELERTGVLNHDVFNILNMTDIYTKHCDPYAGEIPEDV
;
A
#
# COMPACT_ATOMS: atom_id res chain seq x y z
N MET A 1 -7.99 0.95 32.39
CA MET A 1 -8.65 0.05 31.42
C MET A 1 -8.14 0.40 30.05
N ALA A 2 -7.31 -0.46 29.43
CA ALA A 2 -6.82 -0.21 28.08
C ALA A 2 -7.96 -0.44 27.09
N LYS A 3 -8.33 0.62 26.36
CA LYS A 3 -9.26 0.54 25.24
C LYS A 3 -8.58 -0.36 24.21
N LYS A 4 -9.05 -1.60 24.01
CA LYS A 4 -8.67 -2.39 22.83
C LYS A 4 -9.16 -1.59 21.63
N ILE A 5 -8.25 -0.83 21.02
CA ILE A 5 -8.49 -0.13 19.76
C ILE A 5 -8.86 -1.22 18.76
N ASN A 6 -9.98 -1.06 18.08
CA ASN A 6 -10.40 -1.99 17.04
C ASN A 6 -9.57 -1.68 15.79
N GLU A 7 -8.31 -2.12 15.80
CA GLU A 7 -7.25 -1.84 14.82
C GLU A 7 -7.65 -2.12 13.36
N LYS A 8 -8.75 -2.84 13.11
CA LYS A 8 -9.23 -3.21 11.77
C LYS A 8 -10.00 -2.11 11.01
N HIS A 9 -10.19 -0.92 11.57
CA HIS A 9 -11.04 0.10 10.91
C HIS A 9 -10.47 1.52 10.88
N GLU A 10 -9.28 1.72 11.46
CA GLU A 10 -8.67 3.04 11.53
C GLU A 10 -7.81 3.29 10.28
N TRP A 11 -7.80 4.55 9.84
CA TRP A 11 -6.88 5.02 8.82
C TRP A 11 -5.53 5.31 9.48
N LEU A 12 -4.47 4.75 8.92
CA LEU A 12 -3.11 4.99 9.36
C LEU A 12 -2.32 5.66 8.23
N GLN A 13 -1.55 6.69 8.54
CA GLN A 13 -0.66 7.33 7.60
C GLN A 13 0.66 6.58 7.55
N ILE A 14 1.16 6.31 6.34
CA ILE A 14 2.50 5.79 6.14
C ILE A 14 3.51 6.87 6.53
N ASN A 15 4.48 6.54 7.39
CA ASN A 15 5.54 7.45 7.80
C ASN A 15 6.64 7.56 6.73
N GLU A 16 7.69 8.34 6.98
CA GLU A 16 8.74 8.61 6.00
C GLU A 16 9.46 7.33 5.53
N GLU A 17 9.81 6.44 6.45
CA GLU A 17 10.47 5.16 6.11
C GLU A 17 9.52 4.23 5.33
N GLY A 18 8.27 4.12 5.80
CA GLY A 18 7.25 3.34 5.12
C GLY A 18 6.95 3.85 3.72
N LEU A 19 7.10 5.16 3.48
CA LEU A 19 6.82 5.76 2.18
C LEU A 19 7.86 5.32 1.14
N THR A 20 9.12 5.15 1.53
CA THR A 20 10.16 4.58 0.65
C THR A 20 9.77 3.16 0.22
N ILE A 21 9.41 2.31 1.19
CA ILE A 21 8.99 0.93 0.92
C ILE A 21 7.74 0.91 0.03
N PHE A 22 6.76 1.76 0.33
CA PHE A 22 5.52 1.86 -0.43
C PHE A 22 5.76 2.25 -1.89
N LYS A 23 6.67 3.21 -2.13
CA LYS A 23 7.04 3.63 -3.48
C LYS A 23 7.78 2.53 -4.24
N ASP A 24 8.59 1.72 -3.58
CA ASP A 24 9.27 0.58 -4.21
C ASP A 24 8.26 -0.50 -4.65
N ILE A 25 7.27 -0.80 -3.79
CA ILE A 25 6.15 -1.69 -4.12
C ILE A 25 5.37 -1.13 -5.31
N LEU A 26 5.00 0.15 -5.26
CA LEU A 26 4.21 0.78 -6.31
C LEU A 26 4.96 0.86 -7.65
N SER A 27 6.26 1.15 -7.61
CA SER A 27 7.14 1.16 -8.80
C SER A 27 7.24 -0.22 -9.44
N SER A 28 7.35 -1.27 -8.61
CA SER A 28 7.36 -2.65 -9.08
C SER A 28 6.05 -3.03 -9.78
N LEU A 29 4.91 -2.61 -9.22
CA LEU A 29 3.59 -2.84 -9.82
C LEU A 29 3.42 -2.09 -11.15
N ILE A 30 3.89 -0.83 -11.22
CA ILE A 30 3.88 -0.03 -12.45
C ILE A 30 4.73 -0.70 -13.53
N ALA A 31 5.96 -1.10 -13.21
CA ALA A 31 6.84 -1.78 -14.15
C ALA A 31 6.24 -3.10 -14.66
N PHE A 32 5.62 -3.88 -13.78
CA PHE A 32 4.92 -5.11 -14.16
C PHE A 32 3.72 -4.84 -15.08
N HIS A 33 2.93 -3.82 -14.77
CA HIS A 33 1.83 -3.39 -15.63
C HIS A 33 2.33 -3.01 -17.03
N GLU A 34 3.37 -2.19 -17.11
CA GLU A 34 3.94 -1.77 -18.40
C GLU A 34 4.56 -2.92 -19.19
N MET A 35 5.14 -3.91 -18.50
CA MET A 35 5.64 -5.12 -19.13
C MET A 35 4.52 -5.94 -19.79
N LEU A 36 3.34 -6.02 -19.16
CA LEU A 36 2.21 -6.81 -19.67
C LEU A 36 1.37 -6.06 -20.71
N HIS A 37 1.17 -4.76 -20.54
CA HIS A 37 0.20 -3.97 -21.30
C HIS A 37 0.84 -2.89 -22.18
N GLY A 38 2.16 -2.72 -22.11
CA GLY A 38 2.87 -1.60 -22.74
C GLY A 38 2.79 -0.33 -21.89
N LYS A 39 3.34 0.77 -22.42
CA LYS A 39 3.40 2.06 -21.71
C LYS A 39 2.01 2.52 -21.27
N ILE A 40 1.93 3.05 -20.04
CA ILE A 40 0.71 3.65 -19.50
C ILE A 40 0.21 4.76 -20.43
N GLN A 41 -1.05 4.64 -20.87
CA GLN A 41 -1.69 5.60 -21.78
C GLN A 41 -2.34 6.74 -21.01
N SER A 42 -2.56 7.88 -21.68
CA SER A 42 -3.18 9.07 -21.08
C SER A 42 -4.60 8.84 -20.55
N SER A 43 -5.32 7.84 -21.07
CA SER A 43 -6.65 7.43 -20.61
C SER A 43 -6.64 6.65 -19.29
N GLU A 44 -5.49 6.18 -18.83
CA GLU A 44 -5.37 5.34 -17.63
C GLU A 44 -5.09 6.19 -16.39
N GLU A 45 -6.05 7.06 -16.04
CA GLU A 45 -5.87 8.08 -15.01
C GLU A 45 -5.40 7.53 -13.65
N ASN A 46 -5.86 6.35 -13.26
CA ASN A 46 -5.44 5.68 -12.03
C ASN A 46 -3.94 5.31 -12.04
N TRP A 47 -3.44 4.78 -13.15
CA TRP A 47 -2.02 4.44 -13.29
C TRP A 47 -1.15 5.68 -13.39
N ILE A 48 -1.63 6.71 -14.08
CA ILE A 48 -0.96 8.02 -14.11
C ILE A 48 -0.88 8.63 -12.71
N PHE A 49 -1.94 8.50 -11.89
CA PHE A 49 -1.90 8.98 -10.52
C PHE A 49 -0.88 8.21 -9.68
N LYS A 50 -0.82 6.88 -9.83
CA LYS A 50 0.19 6.04 -9.16
C LYS A 50 1.62 6.41 -9.54
N LEU A 51 1.89 6.69 -10.82
CA LEU A 51 3.17 7.23 -11.29
C LEU A 51 3.52 8.54 -10.55
N ARG A 52 2.57 9.49 -10.49
CA ARG A 52 2.77 10.76 -9.78
C ARG A 52 3.02 10.57 -8.28
N VAL A 53 2.43 9.55 -7.65
CA VAL A 53 2.70 9.22 -6.24
C VAL A 53 4.16 8.82 -6.05
N VAL A 54 4.71 7.99 -6.95
CA VAL A 54 6.12 7.59 -6.93
C VAL A 54 7.04 8.81 -7.10
N GLU A 55 6.74 9.66 -8.09
CA GLU A 55 7.54 10.83 -8.47
C GLU A 55 7.44 12.00 -7.50
N SER A 56 6.38 12.06 -6.67
CA SER A 56 6.16 13.16 -5.73
C SER A 56 7.12 13.10 -4.55
N ASP A 57 7.71 14.22 -4.14
CA ASP A 57 8.61 14.27 -2.98
C ASP A 57 7.92 13.84 -1.68
N SER A 58 6.74 14.42 -1.40
CA SER A 58 6.04 14.23 -0.12
C SER A 58 4.53 14.01 -0.28
N PRO A 59 4.09 12.90 -0.92
CA PRO A 59 2.68 12.53 -0.95
C PRO A 59 2.19 12.16 0.46
N VAL A 60 0.90 12.39 0.74
CA VAL A 60 0.25 11.84 1.93
C VAL A 60 -0.40 10.53 1.52
N ILE A 61 0.02 9.42 2.15
CA ILE A 61 -0.56 8.10 1.93
C ILE A 61 -1.15 7.61 3.24
N ALA A 62 -2.46 7.40 3.26
CA ALA A 62 -3.16 6.75 4.37
C ALA A 62 -3.70 5.40 3.91
N ILE A 63 -3.65 4.41 4.78
CA ILE A 63 -4.10 3.06 4.50
C ILE A 63 -5.05 2.58 5.60
N LYS A 64 -6.04 1.81 5.19
CA LYS A 64 -6.99 1.14 6.07
C LYS A 64 -7.10 -0.31 5.68
N ARG A 65 -6.76 -1.21 6.60
CA ARG A 65 -6.96 -2.64 6.39
C ARG A 65 -8.46 -2.94 6.50
N PHE A 66 -8.99 -3.75 5.59
CA PHE A 66 -10.41 -4.17 5.64
C PHE A 66 -10.61 -5.67 5.39
N GLY A 67 -9.54 -6.39 5.04
CA GLY A 67 -9.51 -7.85 4.98
C GLY A 67 -8.22 -8.41 5.55
N ASP A 68 -7.95 -9.68 5.25
CA ASP A 68 -6.73 -10.32 5.74
C ASP A 68 -5.50 -9.84 4.97
N TYR A 69 -5.67 -9.50 3.69
CA TYR A 69 -4.58 -9.00 2.82
C TYR A 69 -4.96 -7.73 2.06
N GLU A 70 -6.20 -7.27 2.22
CA GLU A 70 -6.78 -6.16 1.50
C GLU A 70 -6.65 -4.85 2.28
N TYR A 71 -6.05 -3.88 1.63
CA TYR A 71 -5.84 -2.52 2.13
C TYR A 71 -6.51 -1.53 1.20
N LEU A 72 -7.33 -0.65 1.75
CA LEU A 72 -7.78 0.54 1.05
C LEU A 72 -6.66 1.58 1.19
N VAL A 73 -6.17 2.06 0.06
CA VAL A 73 -5.15 3.10 -0.02
C VAL A 73 -5.82 4.40 -0.41
N PHE A 74 -5.58 5.44 0.38
CA PHE A 74 -5.86 6.83 0.06
C PHE A 74 -4.53 7.54 -0.18
N ALA A 75 -4.39 8.19 -1.33
CA ALA A 75 -3.20 8.94 -1.69
C ALA A 75 -3.56 10.36 -2.10
N LYS A 76 -2.85 11.33 -1.53
CA LYS A 76 -3.05 12.76 -1.81
C LYS A 76 -1.73 13.42 -2.20
N ILE A 77 -1.76 14.18 -3.29
CA ILE A 77 -0.66 15.00 -3.80
C ILE A 77 -1.19 16.41 -3.96
N LYS A 78 -0.74 17.33 -3.10
CA LYS A 78 -1.29 18.70 -3.02
C LYS A 78 -2.82 18.64 -2.86
N ASP A 79 -3.58 19.21 -3.79
CA ASP A 79 -5.04 19.27 -3.73
C ASP A 79 -5.74 18.12 -4.48
N LYS A 80 -4.99 17.19 -5.06
CA LYS A 80 -5.55 16.03 -5.79
C LYS A 80 -5.42 14.77 -4.95
N TYR A 81 -6.44 13.93 -4.97
CA TYR A 81 -6.42 12.62 -4.32
C TYR A 81 -6.91 11.53 -5.26
N ASN A 82 -6.58 10.30 -4.91
CA ASN A 82 -7.15 9.10 -5.49
C ASN A 82 -7.14 7.99 -4.42
N SER A 83 -8.01 7.00 -4.57
CA SER A 83 -8.06 5.81 -3.73
C SER A 83 -8.12 4.53 -4.54
N TRP A 84 -7.59 3.45 -4.00
CA TRP A 84 -7.68 2.12 -4.62
C TRP A 84 -7.51 1.02 -3.58
N ILE A 85 -7.92 -0.20 -3.95
CA ILE A 85 -7.67 -1.39 -3.16
C ILE A 85 -6.31 -1.98 -3.57
N HIS A 86 -5.46 -2.24 -2.58
CA HIS A 86 -4.24 -3.02 -2.72
C HIS A 86 -4.43 -4.39 -2.08
N ILE A 87 -3.98 -5.44 -2.77
CA ILE A 87 -3.98 -6.82 -2.26
C ILE A 87 -2.53 -7.24 -2.02
N ASP A 88 -2.21 -7.57 -0.76
CA ASP A 88 -0.87 -7.99 -0.37
C ASP A 88 -0.62 -9.48 -0.69
N GLY A 89 -0.32 -9.76 -1.96
CA GLY A 89 -0.02 -11.10 -2.43
C GLY A 89 1.26 -11.70 -1.83
N ILE A 90 2.21 -10.86 -1.40
CA ILE A 90 3.46 -11.33 -0.78
C ILE A 90 3.18 -11.91 0.59
N GLN A 91 2.36 -11.24 1.40
CA GLN A 91 1.97 -11.77 2.71
C GLN A 91 1.15 -13.05 2.59
N MET A 92 0.28 -13.14 1.58
CA MET A 92 -0.49 -14.35 1.29
C MET A 92 0.45 -15.53 0.97
N GLU A 93 1.44 -15.32 0.09
CA GLU A 93 2.41 -16.36 -0.29
C GLU A 93 3.30 -16.79 0.89
N ARG A 94 3.77 -15.83 1.70
CA ARG A 94 4.55 -16.13 2.92
C ARG A 94 3.82 -17.12 3.83
N LEU A 95 2.54 -16.87 4.09
CA LEU A 95 1.74 -17.71 4.98
C LEU A 95 1.52 -19.11 4.38
N GLU A 96 1.35 -19.22 3.06
CA GLU A 96 1.21 -20.53 2.41
C GLU A 96 2.52 -21.33 2.42
N LEU A 97 3.66 -20.68 2.20
CA LEU A 97 4.98 -21.32 2.31
C LEU A 97 5.27 -21.77 3.74
N GLU A 98 4.98 -20.93 4.73
CA GLU A 98 5.10 -21.32 6.15
C GLU A 98 4.20 -22.53 6.48
N ARG A 99 2.95 -22.52 6.00
CA ARG A 99 1.99 -23.63 6.20
C ARG A 99 2.47 -24.94 5.58
N THR A 100 3.20 -24.87 4.47
CA THR A 100 3.78 -26.03 3.78
C THR A 100 5.18 -26.41 4.27
N GLY A 101 5.72 -25.68 5.26
CA GLY A 101 7.01 -25.95 5.89
C GLY A 101 8.22 -25.40 5.11
N VAL A 102 7.99 -24.55 4.10
CA VAL A 102 9.05 -23.87 3.35
C VAL A 102 9.41 -22.58 4.05
N LEU A 103 10.51 -22.61 4.81
CA LEU A 103 10.98 -21.45 5.59
C LEU A 103 12.18 -20.74 4.99
N ASN A 104 12.81 -21.32 3.96
CA ASN A 104 13.98 -20.76 3.29
C ASN A 104 13.62 -20.37 1.84
N HIS A 105 12.99 -19.21 1.68
CA HIS A 105 12.57 -18.67 0.39
C HIS A 105 12.74 -17.14 0.37
N ASP A 106 13.07 -16.57 -0.79
CA ASP A 106 13.38 -15.15 -0.91
C ASP A 106 12.19 -14.23 -0.60
N VAL A 107 10.96 -14.73 -0.69
CA VAL A 107 9.74 -13.96 -0.37
C VAL A 107 9.75 -13.40 1.06
N PHE A 108 10.42 -14.08 1.99
CA PHE A 108 10.55 -13.64 3.39
C PHE A 108 11.45 -12.40 3.54
N ASN A 109 12.22 -12.05 2.51
CA ASN A 109 13.06 -10.85 2.47
C ASN A 109 12.39 -9.66 1.76
N ILE A 110 11.24 -9.86 1.10
CA ILE A 110 10.55 -8.80 0.34
C ILE A 110 9.57 -8.04 1.24
N LEU A 111 9.86 -6.78 1.55
CA LEU A 111 8.94 -5.93 2.31
C LEU A 111 7.60 -5.74 1.58
N ASN A 112 6.50 -5.77 2.31
CA ASN A 112 5.15 -5.76 1.77
C ASN A 112 4.21 -4.77 2.50
N MET A 113 2.94 -4.71 2.08
CA MET A 113 1.97 -3.79 2.68
C MET A 113 1.67 -4.12 4.14
N THR A 114 1.70 -5.39 4.52
CA THR A 114 1.52 -5.84 5.90
C THR A 114 2.68 -5.41 6.79
N ASP A 115 3.92 -5.48 6.29
CA ASP A 115 5.09 -4.93 6.98
C ASP A 115 4.96 -3.41 7.18
N ILE A 116 4.54 -2.68 6.13
CA ILE A 116 4.28 -1.22 6.22
C ILE A 116 3.22 -0.94 7.28
N TYR A 117 2.05 -1.59 7.19
CA TYR A 117 0.92 -1.36 8.09
C TYR A 117 1.28 -1.60 9.55
N THR A 118 2.11 -2.61 9.83
CA THR A 118 2.43 -3.03 11.19
C THR A 118 3.57 -2.26 11.83
N LYS A 119 4.50 -1.71 11.03
CA LYS A 119 5.76 -1.14 11.56
C LYS A 119 6.04 0.30 11.12
N HIS A 120 5.43 0.77 10.03
CA HIS A 120 5.78 2.03 9.38
C HIS A 120 4.58 2.95 9.19
N CYS A 121 3.65 2.91 10.14
CA CYS A 121 2.42 3.68 10.10
C CYS A 121 2.13 4.36 11.45
N ASP A 122 1.55 5.56 11.37
CA ASP A 122 1.07 6.36 12.50
C ASP A 122 -0.43 6.64 12.33
N PRO A 123 -1.19 6.96 13.40
CA PRO A 123 -2.60 7.32 13.27
C PRO A 123 -2.81 8.50 12.30
N TYR A 124 -3.71 8.34 11.32
CA TYR A 124 -4.04 9.43 10.40
C TYR A 124 -5.09 10.36 11.00
N ALA A 125 -4.78 11.65 11.09
CA ALA A 125 -5.68 12.68 11.61
C ALA A 125 -6.28 13.60 10.52
N GLY A 126 -5.93 13.36 9.25
CA GLY A 126 -6.47 14.14 8.14
C GLY A 126 -7.87 13.71 7.73
N GLU A 127 -8.52 14.55 6.91
CA GLU A 127 -9.83 14.25 6.35
C GLU A 127 -9.72 13.23 5.21
N ILE A 128 -10.54 12.18 5.29
CA ILE A 128 -10.77 11.24 4.20
C ILE A 128 -12.10 11.63 3.53
N PRO A 129 -12.10 11.95 2.22
CA PRO A 129 -13.32 12.22 1.47
C PRO A 129 -14.35 11.08 1.57
N GLU A 130 -15.64 11.41 1.53
CA GLU A 130 -16.73 10.43 1.68
C GLU A 130 -16.82 9.42 0.52
N ASP A 131 -16.23 9.73 -0.63
CA ASP A 131 -16.20 8.90 -1.83
C ASP A 131 -15.04 7.89 -1.86
N VAL A 132 -14.29 7.77 -0.76
CA VAL A 132 -13.17 6.83 -0.57
C VAL A 132 -13.60 5.52 0.07
#